data_AF-A0A821P9H1-F1
#
_entry.id   AF-A0A821P9H1-F1
#
_cell.length_a   1.000
_cell.length_b   1.000
_cell.length_c   1.000
_cell.angle_alpha   90.00
_cell.angle_beta   90.00
_cell.angle_gamma   90.00
#
_symmetry.space_group_name_H-M   'P 1'
#
loop_
_entity.id
_entity.type
_entity.pdbx_description
1 polymer ?
#
loop_
_entity_poly.entity_id
_entity_poly.type
_entity_poly.pdbx_seq_one_letter_code
_entity_poly.pdbx_strand_id
1 'polypeptide(L)'
;MMPDRTNCELAHLYFNPKTHKDGIPVRPIESTIHASTTKISKFLDKILRPIFDDKCKDTTIIDGASLITELSKYNKKGLLKPTTLFCTFDIRNLYTMLPQEETLDI
;
A
#
# COMPACT_ATOMS: atom_id res chain seq x y z
N MET A 1 23.84 -3.19 13.10
CA MET A 1 24.46 -2.29 12.10
C MET A 1 24.10 -0.85 12.45
N MET A 2 25.07 0.00 12.80
CA MET A 2 24.77 1.39 13.17
C MET A 2 24.32 2.22 11.95
N PRO A 3 23.45 3.24 12.12
CA PRO A 3 23.18 4.24 11.09
C PRO A 3 24.47 4.96 10.68
N ASP A 4 24.59 5.29 9.40
CA ASP A 4 25.70 6.11 8.93
C ASP A 4 25.44 7.55 9.41
N ARG A 5 26.30 8.05 10.31
CA ARG A 5 26.12 9.36 10.93
C ARG A 5 26.39 10.51 9.96
N THR A 6 27.07 10.26 8.84
CA THR A 6 27.37 11.27 7.82
C THR A 6 26.35 11.33 6.69
N ASN A 7 25.41 10.37 6.63
CA ASN A 7 24.40 10.24 5.59
C ASN A 7 23.00 10.03 6.18
N CYS A 8 22.64 10.90 7.14
CA CYS A 8 21.34 10.93 7.79
C CYS A 8 20.70 12.30 7.55
N GLU A 9 19.55 12.33 6.91
CA GLU A 9 18.82 13.55 6.58
C GLU A 9 17.54 13.66 7.39
N LEU A 10 17.03 14.89 7.58
CA LEU A 10 15.70 15.09 8.14
C LEU A 10 14.65 14.76 7.08
N ALA A 11 13.58 14.10 7.52
CA ALA A 11 12.43 13.91 6.66
C ALA A 11 11.80 15.27 6.29
N HIS A 12 11.25 15.37 5.09
CA HIS A 12 10.64 16.61 4.61
C HIS A 12 9.33 16.34 3.88
N LEU A 13 8.39 17.27 4.05
CA LEU A 13 7.08 17.23 3.42
C LEU A 13 7.11 18.02 2.10
N TYR A 14 6.63 17.40 1.03
CA TYR A 14 6.40 18.07 -0.25
C TYR A 14 5.05 17.66 -0.85
N PHE A 15 4.64 18.32 -1.92
CA PHE A 15 3.31 18.19 -2.49
C PHE A 15 3.37 17.88 -3.98
N ASN A 16 2.80 16.74 -4.38
CA ASN A 16 2.68 16.36 -5.78
C ASN A 16 1.29 16.74 -6.33
N PRO A 17 1.19 17.47 -7.47
CA PRO A 17 -0.10 17.81 -8.05
C PRO A 17 -0.80 16.56 -8.61
N LYS A 18 -2.11 16.42 -8.34
CA LYS A 18 -2.97 15.41 -8.98
C LYS A 18 -3.59 16.01 -10.25
N THR A 19 -2.78 16.10 -11.30
CA THR A 19 -3.15 16.73 -12.60
C THR A 19 -4.38 16.14 -13.29
N HIS A 20 -4.79 14.93 -12.92
CA HIS A 20 -5.96 14.23 -13.46
C HIS A 20 -7.26 14.48 -12.67
N LYS A 21 -7.26 15.38 -11.68
CA LYS A 21 -8.45 15.73 -10.88
C LYS A 21 -8.79 17.21 -11.01
N ASP A 22 -10.09 17.52 -11.00
CA ASP A 22 -10.59 18.90 -11.04
C ASP A 22 -10.02 19.73 -9.90
N GLY A 23 -9.62 20.97 -10.21
CA GLY A 23 -8.97 21.88 -9.26
C GLY A 23 -7.52 21.52 -8.93
N ILE A 24 -6.94 20.48 -9.55
CA ILE A 24 -5.54 20.06 -9.40
C ILE A 24 -5.12 19.97 -7.92
N PRO A 25 -5.83 19.18 -7.09
CA PRO A 25 -5.50 19.04 -5.67
C PRO A 25 -4.11 18.43 -5.50
N VAL A 26 -3.46 18.73 -4.38
CA VAL A 26 -2.13 18.20 -4.08
C VAL A 26 -2.20 16.88 -3.29
N ARG A 27 -1.17 16.04 -3.43
CA ARG A 27 -0.90 14.89 -2.58
C ARG A 27 0.29 15.24 -1.67
N PRO A 28 0.09 15.41 -0.35
CA PRO A 28 1.22 15.51 0.57
C PRO A 28 2.01 14.20 0.55
N ILE A 29 3.33 14.29 0.46
CA ILE A 29 4.26 13.18 0.53
C ILE A 29 5.34 13.55 1.54
N GLU A 30 5.54 12.68 2.52
CA GLU A 30 6.69 12.76 3.41
C GLU A 30 7.83 11.93 2.82
N SER A 31 8.95 12.59 2.54
CA SER A 31 10.18 11.96 2.08
C SER A 31 11.01 11.56 3.27
N THR A 32 11.16 10.25 3.49
CA THR A 32 12.06 9.68 4.50
C THR A 32 13.36 9.14 3.91
N ILE A 33 13.69 9.52 2.67
CA ILE A 33 14.93 9.07 2.04
C ILE A 33 16.09 9.53 2.94
N HIS A 34 16.99 8.61 3.29
CA HIS A 34 18.09 8.83 4.25
C HIS A 34 17.69 9.23 5.68
N ALA A 35 16.39 9.23 6.02
CA ALA A 35 15.96 9.48 7.39
C ALA A 35 16.36 8.34 8.33
N SER A 36 16.62 8.69 9.60
CA SER A 36 16.96 7.74 10.65
C SER A 36 15.89 6.65 10.84
N THR A 37 14.63 6.98 10.57
CA THR A 37 13.47 6.09 10.66
C THR A 37 13.44 5.02 9.57
N THR A 38 14.07 5.22 8.41
CA THR A 38 13.98 4.28 7.28
C THR A 38 14.48 2.87 7.63
N LYS A 39 15.58 2.77 8.40
CA LYS A 39 16.08 1.46 8.85
C LYS A 39 15.15 0.81 9.88
N ILE A 40 14.52 1.62 10.74
CA ILE A 40 13.55 1.16 11.73
C ILE A 40 12.30 0.64 11.02
N SER A 41 11.75 1.39 10.05
CA SER A 41 10.59 0.97 9.26
C SER A 41 10.85 -0.34 8.51
N LYS A 42 12.05 -0.51 7.91
CA LYS A 42 12.43 -1.78 7.25
C LYS A 42 12.55 -2.95 8.23
N PHE A 43 12.98 -2.69 9.46
CA PHE A 43 13.02 -3.72 10.50
C PHE A 43 11.61 -4.10 10.95
N LEU A 44 10.74 -3.11 11.19
CA LEU A 44 9.34 -3.32 11.54
C LEU A 44 8.58 -4.05 10.43
N ASP A 45 8.80 -3.73 9.15
CA ASP A 45 8.18 -4.43 8.02
C ASP A 45 8.46 -5.95 8.08
N LYS A 46 9.67 -6.36 8.47
CA LYS A 46 10.00 -7.79 8.63
C LYS A 46 9.22 -8.47 9.75
N ILE A 47 8.93 -7.73 10.82
CA ILE A 47 8.17 -8.25 11.97
C ILE A 47 6.67 -8.31 11.64
N LEU A 48 6.16 -7.32 10.91
CA LEU A 48 4.74 -7.22 10.55
C LEU A 48 4.37 -8.08 9.33
N ARG A 49 5.32 -8.38 8.45
CA ARG A 49 5.08 -9.16 7.22
C ARG A 49 4.36 -10.49 7.46
N PRO A 50 4.71 -11.32 8.47
CA PRO A 50 4.00 -12.57 8.73
C PRO A 50 2.52 -12.36 9.04
N ILE A 51 2.14 -11.27 9.72
CA ILE A 51 0.74 -10.95 10.02
C ILE A 51 -0.02 -10.62 8.73
N PHE A 52 0.59 -9.82 7.86
CA PHE A 52 0.03 -9.53 6.54
C PHE A 52 -0.11 -10.81 5.69
N ASP A 53 0.92 -11.66 5.69
CA ASP A 53 0.92 -12.91 4.94
C ASP A 53 -0.19 -13.87 5.41
N ASP A 54 -0.48 -13.92 6.72
CA ASP A 54 -1.53 -14.75 7.31
C ASP A 54 -2.94 -14.18 7.08
N LYS A 55 -3.12 -12.85 7.23
CA LYS A 55 -4.46 -12.23 7.24
C LYS A 55 -4.94 -11.69 5.90
N CYS A 56 -4.03 -11.20 5.07
CA CYS A 56 -4.38 -10.34 3.94
C CYS A 56 -3.94 -10.88 2.57
N LYS A 57 -3.01 -11.83 2.54
CA LYS A 57 -2.38 -12.28 1.29
C LYS A 57 -3.36 -12.89 0.30
N ASP A 58 -4.31 -13.69 0.79
CA ASP A 58 -5.28 -14.39 -0.05
C ASP A 58 -6.28 -13.47 -0.75
N THR A 59 -6.48 -12.25 -0.21
CA THR A 59 -7.39 -11.25 -0.76
C THR A 59 -6.68 -10.07 -1.42
N THR A 60 -5.35 -10.00 -1.31
CA THR A 60 -4.55 -8.90 -1.85
C THR A 60 -3.95 -9.27 -3.20
N ILE A 61 -4.20 -8.42 -4.20
CA ILE A 61 -3.54 -8.49 -5.50
C ILE A 61 -2.42 -7.46 -5.53
N ILE A 62 -1.19 -7.93 -5.71
CA ILE A 62 0.03 -7.10 -5.62
C ILE A 62 0.32 -6.30 -6.91
N ASP A 63 -0.08 -6.83 -8.07
CA ASP A 63 0.16 -6.22 -9.38
C ASP A 63 -0.81 -6.75 -10.46
N GLY A 64 -0.70 -6.18 -11.67
CA GLY A 64 -1.54 -6.56 -12.80
C GLY A 64 -1.30 -7.98 -13.32
N ALA A 65 -0.07 -8.50 -13.23
CA ALA A 65 0.24 -9.85 -13.68
C ALA A 65 -0.39 -10.90 -12.75
N SER A 66 -0.38 -10.63 -11.45
CA SER A 66 -1.05 -11.41 -10.41
C SER A 66 -2.56 -11.38 -10.61
N LEU A 67 -3.13 -10.21 -10.92
CA LEU A 67 -4.56 -10.08 -11.23
C LEU A 67 -4.98 -11.00 -12.38
N ILE A 68 -4.27 -10.94 -13.51
CA ILE A 68 -4.58 -11.75 -14.69
C ILE A 68 -4.45 -13.24 -14.37
N THR A 69 -3.45 -13.61 -13.57
CA THR A 69 -3.24 -14.99 -13.12
C THR A 69 -4.42 -15.48 -12.29
N GLU A 70 -4.90 -14.69 -11.33
CA GLU A 70 -6.06 -15.05 -10.50
C GLU A 70 -7.35 -15.11 -11.33
N LEU A 71 -7.63 -14.12 -12.17
CA LEU A 71 -8.80 -14.14 -13.06
C LEU A 71 -8.79 -15.36 -14.00
N SER A 72 -7.62 -15.75 -14.50
CA SER A 72 -7.47 -16.96 -15.32
C SER A 72 -7.83 -18.23 -14.55
N LYS A 73 -7.51 -18.31 -13.25
CA LYS A 73 -7.93 -19.44 -12.39
C LYS A 73 -9.45 -19.47 -12.23
N TYR A 74 -10.09 -18.32 -12.03
CA TYR A 74 -11.55 -18.22 -11.96
C TYR A 74 -12.21 -18.65 -13.26
N ASN A 75 -11.65 -18.23 -14.41
CA ASN A 75 -12.13 -18.65 -15.72
C ASN A 75 -12.03 -20.16 -15.93
N LYS A 76 -10.87 -20.75 -15.62
CA LYS A 76 -10.64 -22.21 -15.72
C LYS A 76 -11.59 -23.03 -14.83
N LYS A 77 -12.02 -22.47 -13.70
CA LYS A 77 -13.00 -23.07 -12.79
C LYS A 77 -14.46 -22.86 -13.26
N GLY A 78 -14.70 -22.19 -14.38
CA GLY A 78 -16.04 -21.86 -14.88
C GLY A 78 -16.79 -20.84 -14.03
N LEU A 79 -16.07 -20.06 -13.20
CA LEU A 79 -16.65 -19.07 -12.29
C LEU A 79 -16.93 -17.73 -12.98
N LEU A 80 -16.23 -17.44 -14.09
CA LEU A 80 -16.50 -16.26 -14.92
C LEU A 80 -17.60 -16.58 -15.93
N LYS A 81 -18.85 -16.35 -15.52
CA LYS A 81 -20.04 -16.46 -16.38
C LYS A 81 -20.25 -15.17 -17.19
N PRO A 82 -20.99 -15.22 -18.32
CA PRO A 82 -21.40 -14.02 -19.04
C PRO A 82 -22.18 -13.00 -18.19
N THR A 83 -22.82 -13.46 -17.11
CA THR A 83 -23.54 -12.63 -16.13
C THR A 83 -22.66 -12.08 -15.00
N THR A 84 -21.35 -12.35 -15.02
CA THR A 84 -20.43 -11.88 -13.98
C THR A 84 -20.24 -10.38 -14.09
N LEU A 85 -20.55 -9.66 -13.02
CA LEU A 85 -20.35 -8.22 -12.93
C LEU A 85 -18.97 -7.92 -12.34
N PHE A 86 -18.21 -7.05 -13.00
CA PHE A 86 -17.00 -6.47 -12.43
C PHE A 86 -17.35 -5.13 -11.78
N CYS A 87 -17.05 -5.00 -10.49
CA CYS A 87 -17.24 -3.76 -9.74
C CYS A 87 -15.88 -3.22 -9.32
N THR A 88 -15.71 -1.91 -9.41
CA THR A 88 -14.51 -1.22 -8.92
C THR A 88 -14.91 -0.19 -7.87
N PHE A 89 -14.14 -0.14 -6.79
CA PHE A 89 -14.32 0.81 -5.71
C PHE A 89 -12.99 1.53 -5.47
N ASP A 90 -13.03 2.85 -5.34
CA ASP A 90 -11.87 3.68 -5.01
C ASP A 90 -11.98 4.14 -3.55
N ILE A 91 -11.00 3.74 -2.72
CA ILE A 91 -10.92 4.18 -1.33
C ILE A 91 -10.23 5.55 -1.28
N ARG A 92 -10.94 6.56 -0.78
CA ARG A 92 -10.39 7.90 -0.62
C ARG A 92 -9.58 8.00 0.66
N ASN A 93 -8.45 8.72 0.60
CA ASN A 93 -7.66 9.12 1.77
C ASN A 93 -7.20 7.96 2.68
N LEU A 94 -6.89 6.80 2.09
CA LEU A 94 -6.53 5.56 2.81
C LEU A 94 -5.57 5.78 3.98
N TYR A 95 -4.42 6.43 3.74
CA TYR A 95 -3.39 6.61 4.77
C TYR A 95 -3.80 7.57 5.90
N THR A 96 -4.57 8.62 5.60
CA THR A 96 -4.95 9.63 6.60
C THR A 96 -6.22 9.27 7.36
N MET A 97 -6.91 8.20 6.95
CA MET A 97 -8.17 7.74 7.55
C MET A 97 -8.02 6.35 8.19
N LEU A 98 -6.79 5.91 8.49
CA LEU A 98 -6.57 4.66 9.20
C LEU A 98 -7.11 4.77 10.64
N PRO A 99 -8.02 3.87 11.05
CA PRO A 99 -8.61 3.87 12.38
C PRO A 99 -7.56 3.40 13.40
N GLN A 100 -6.98 4.35 14.14
CA GLN A 100 -5.78 4.09 14.95
C GLN A 100 -6.04 3.10 16.08
N GLU A 101 -7.13 3.29 16.84
CA GLU A 101 -7.48 2.43 17.98
C GLU A 101 -7.71 0.99 17.53
N GLU A 102 -8.52 0.81 16.49
CA GLU A 102 -8.83 -0.50 15.91
C GLU A 102 -7.61 -1.18 15.28
N THR A 103 -6.62 -0.41 14.82
CA THR A 103 -5.39 -0.96 14.25
C THR A 103 -4.46 -1.52 15.34
N LEU A 104 -4.52 -0.98 16.57
CA LEU A 104 -3.69 -1.46 17.68
C LEU A 104 -4.16 -2.80 18.25
N ASP A 105 -5.42 -3.18 17.99
CA ASP A 105 -6.04 -4.42 18.44
C ASP A 105 -5.90 -5.60 17.46
N ILE A 106 -5.15 -5.42 16.36
CA ILE A 106 -4.88 -6.45 15.32
C ILE A 106 -3.74 -7.37 15.74
#